data_AF-A0A559LMA5-F1
#
_entry.id   AF-A0A559LMA5-F1
#
_cell.length_a   1.000
_cell.length_b   1.000
_cell.length_c   1.000
_cell.angle_alpha   90.00
_cell.angle_beta   90.00
_cell.angle_gamma   90.00
#
_symmetry.space_group_name_H-M   'P 1'
#
loop_
_entity.id
_entity.type
_entity.pdbx_description
1 polymer ?
#
loop_
_entity_poly.entity_id
_entity_poly.type
_entity_poly.pdbx_seq_one_letter_code
_entity_poly.pdbx_strand_id
1 'polypeptide(L)'
;MVTDEQIEHERRQHARVGSYFLGPRAENFELLSEFFTYVLNEQKDTRENLYKDDPAFITQDMIKTEEFQDMAAMMYNPNNVATEASPYTTGVERQVGEDLCRMLGYGYGVGGEDSDVEPWGHITCDGSVANLEAI
;
A
#
# COMPACT_ATOMS: atom_id res chain seq x y z
N MET A 1 -37.01 2.00 18.60
CA MET A 1 -36.03 2.80 19.35
C MET A 1 -34.72 2.05 19.31
N VAL A 2 -33.64 2.65 18.82
CA VAL A 2 -32.31 2.02 18.80
C VAL A 2 -31.84 1.88 20.25
N THR A 3 -31.26 0.74 20.60
CA THR A 3 -30.77 0.48 21.97
C THR A 3 -29.42 1.15 22.21
N ASP A 4 -29.12 1.53 23.46
CA ASP A 4 -27.84 2.17 23.80
C ASP A 4 -26.63 1.27 23.48
N GLU A 5 -26.79 -0.06 23.56
CA GLU A 5 -25.77 -1.03 23.16
C GLU A 5 -25.47 -1.01 21.65
N GLN A 6 -26.50 -0.84 20.81
CA GLN A 6 -26.32 -0.75 19.36
C GLN A 6 -25.58 0.54 18.98
N ILE A 7 -25.91 1.66 19.62
CA ILE A 7 -25.24 2.95 19.40
C ILE A 7 -23.75 2.85 19.80
N GLU A 8 -23.45 2.22 20.93
CA GLU A 8 -22.07 2.03 21.38
C GLU A 8 -21.28 1.09 20.45
N HIS A 9 -21.91 0.04 19.93
CA HIS A 9 -21.30 -0.84 18.94
C HIS A 9 -20.93 -0.08 17.66
N GLU A 10 -21.87 0.70 17.11
CA GLU A 10 -21.64 1.51 15.91
C GLU A 10 -20.53 2.54 16.11
N ARG A 11 -20.49 3.20 17.26
CA ARG A 11 -19.40 4.13 17.62
C ARG A 11 -18.03 3.46 17.62
N ARG A 12 -17.93 2.23 18.13
CA ARG A 12 -16.69 1.46 18.11
C ARG A 12 -16.28 1.05 16.70
N GLN A 13 -17.22 0.64 15.85
CA GLN A 13 -16.92 0.35 14.44
C GLN A 13 -16.45 1.61 13.71
N HIS A 14 -17.10 2.74 13.95
CA HIS A 14 -16.69 4.02 13.37
C HIS A 14 -15.31 4.45 13.84
N ALA A 15 -14.98 4.26 15.13
CA ALA A 15 -13.65 4.53 15.67
C ALA A 15 -12.56 3.67 15.00
N ARG A 16 -12.84 2.39 14.73
CA ARG A 16 -11.92 1.50 13.98
C ARG A 16 -11.68 1.96 12.56
N VAL A 17 -12.72 2.45 11.87
CA VAL A 17 -12.57 3.00 10.52
C VAL A 17 -11.79 4.31 10.57
N GLY A 18 -12.09 5.16 11.56
CA GLY A 18 -11.44 6.45 11.75
C GLY A 18 -9.93 6.36 11.95
N SER A 19 -9.41 5.29 12.58
CA SER A 19 -7.97 5.12 12.78
C SER A 19 -7.16 4.90 11.51
N TYR A 20 -7.78 4.53 10.39
CA TYR A 20 -7.06 4.32 9.11
C TYR A 20 -6.76 5.62 8.35
N PHE A 21 -7.35 6.74 8.76
CA PHE A 21 -7.25 8.00 8.03
C PHE A 21 -6.54 9.06 8.88
N LEU A 22 -5.92 10.05 8.23
CA LEU A 22 -5.34 11.20 8.91
C LEU A 22 -6.41 12.01 9.69
N GLY A 23 -7.63 12.06 9.15
CA GLY A 23 -8.73 12.85 9.67
C GLY A 23 -8.82 14.25 9.04
N PRO A 24 -10.01 14.87 8.95
CA PRO A 24 -10.21 16.17 8.30
C PRO A 24 -9.41 17.32 8.92
N ARG A 25 -9.01 17.21 10.18
CA ARG A 25 -8.20 18.20 10.91
C ARG A 25 -6.87 17.62 11.39
N ALA A 26 -6.41 16.55 10.76
CA ALA A 26 -5.19 15.83 11.14
C ALA A 26 -5.22 15.29 12.57
N GLU A 27 -6.39 14.83 13.03
CA GLU A 27 -6.61 14.30 14.38
C GLU A 27 -5.73 13.08 14.69
N ASN A 28 -5.30 12.35 13.66
CA ASN A 28 -4.42 11.18 13.79
C ASN A 28 -2.96 11.47 13.34
N PHE A 29 -2.55 12.74 13.25
CA PHE A 29 -1.22 13.11 12.73
C PHE A 29 -0.09 12.40 13.44
N GLU A 30 -0.08 12.40 14.78
CA GLU A 30 0.97 11.78 15.58
C GLU A 30 1.04 10.27 15.35
N LEU A 31 -0.12 9.60 15.34
CA LEU A 31 -0.22 8.16 15.13
C LEU A 31 0.31 7.76 13.74
N LEU A 32 -0.13 8.44 12.69
CA LEU A 32 0.34 8.15 11.34
C LEU A 32 1.82 8.51 11.17
N SER A 33 2.28 9.62 11.76
CA SER A 33 3.69 10.03 11.71
C SER A 33 4.60 9.01 12.38
N GLU A 34 4.20 8.46 13.53
CA GLU A 34 4.94 7.39 14.21
C GLU A 34 5.02 6.14 13.33
N PHE A 35 3.90 5.73 12.74
CA PHE A 35 3.85 4.59 11.83
C PHE A 35 4.74 4.80 10.59
N PHE A 36 4.66 5.95 9.93
CA PHE A 36 5.52 6.25 8.77
C PHE A 36 6.98 6.32 9.17
N THR A 37 7.30 6.90 10.32
CA THR A 37 8.67 6.95 10.85
C THR A 37 9.21 5.54 11.09
N TYR A 38 8.39 4.66 11.67
CA TYR A 38 8.74 3.25 11.86
C TYR A 38 9.03 2.56 10.53
N VAL A 39 8.15 2.68 9.54
CA VAL A 39 8.35 2.07 8.20
C VAL A 39 9.61 2.61 7.52
N LEU A 40 9.87 3.91 7.60
CA LEU A 40 11.06 4.53 7.02
C LEU A 40 12.35 4.02 7.68
N ASN A 41 12.34 3.84 9.00
CA ASN A 41 13.48 3.28 9.73
C ASN A 41 13.72 1.82 9.34
N GLU A 42 12.67 1.00 9.25
CA GLU A 42 12.79 -0.40 8.81
C GLU A 42 13.35 -0.50 7.37
N GLN A 43 12.91 0.38 6.48
CA GLN A 43 13.43 0.46 5.10
C GLN A 43 14.90 0.84 5.08
N LYS A 44 15.30 1.84 5.88
CA LYS A 44 16.70 2.24 6.04
C LYS A 44 17.54 1.07 6.54
N ASP A 45 17.13 0.45 7.64
CA ASP A 45 17.87 -0.63 8.28
C ASP A 45 18.00 -1.83 7.34
N THR A 46 16.94 -2.16 6.58
CA THR A 46 17.00 -3.23 5.58
C THR A 46 18.02 -2.92 4.49
N ARG A 47 18.05 -1.70 3.95
CA ARG A 47 18.98 -1.31 2.89
C ARG A 47 20.44 -1.29 3.36
N GLU A 48 20.70 -0.83 4.58
CA GLU A 48 22.03 -0.85 5.18
C GLU A 48 22.53 -2.28 5.46
N ASN A 49 21.61 -3.22 5.75
CA ASN A 49 21.96 -4.60 6.09
C ASN A 49 22.01 -5.58 4.92
N LEU A 50 21.31 -5.31 3.80
CA LEU A 50 21.24 -6.22 2.64
C LEU A 50 22.59 -6.37 1.92
N TYR A 51 23.32 -5.26 1.75
CA TYR A 51 24.64 -5.22 1.10
C TYR A 51 25.62 -4.36 1.93
N LYS A 52 26.07 -4.91 3.06
CA LYS A 52 26.87 -4.16 4.06
C LYS A 52 28.21 -3.63 3.54
N ASP A 53 28.75 -4.27 2.51
CA ASP A 53 30.04 -3.93 1.93
C ASP A 53 29.93 -2.91 0.77
N ASP A 54 28.71 -2.60 0.32
CA ASP A 54 28.50 -1.64 -0.76
C ASP A 54 28.70 -0.20 -0.26
N PRO A 55 29.53 0.61 -0.94
CA PRO A 55 29.70 2.00 -0.58
C PRO A 55 28.42 2.80 -0.86
N ALA A 56 28.19 3.85 -0.07
CA ALA A 56 27.06 4.74 -0.29
C ALA A 56 27.14 5.36 -1.69
N PHE A 57 26.14 5.08 -2.53
CA PHE A 57 26.04 5.63 -3.88
C PHE A 57 25.75 7.14 -3.87
N ILE A 58 24.94 7.59 -2.91
CA ILE A 58 24.65 9.02 -2.67
C ILE A 58 25.57 9.48 -1.53
N THR A 59 26.59 10.27 -1.86
CA THR A 59 27.56 10.74 -0.87
C THR A 59 27.11 12.03 -0.19
N GLN A 60 27.72 12.36 0.96
CA GLN A 60 27.45 13.62 1.65
C GLN A 60 27.83 14.85 0.84
N ASP A 61 28.80 14.72 -0.08
CA ASP A 61 29.19 15.82 -0.97
C ASP A 61 28.14 16.04 -2.06
N MET A 62 27.53 14.97 -2.57
CA MET A 62 26.40 15.05 -3.50
C MET A 62 25.18 15.73 -2.86
N ILE A 63 24.86 15.42 -1.59
CA ILE A 63 23.72 16.01 -0.88
C ILE A 63 23.89 17.53 -0.65
N LYS A 64 25.14 18.00 -0.58
CA LYS A 64 25.47 19.41 -0.37
C LYS A 64 25.46 20.24 -1.65
N THR A 65 25.36 19.62 -2.83
CA THR A 65 25.34 20.39 -4.07
C THR A 65 24.01 21.12 -4.23
N GLU A 66 24.04 22.27 -4.91
CA GLU A 66 22.86 23.10 -5.15
C GLU A 66 21.83 22.34 -6.00
N GLU A 67 22.30 21.57 -7.00
CA GLU A 67 21.45 20.77 -7.87
C GLU A 67 20.67 19.69 -7.10
N PHE A 68 21.30 19.06 -6.11
CA PHE A 68 20.65 18.06 -5.28
C PHE A 68 19.59 18.71 -4.39
N GLN A 69 19.88 19.87 -3.79
CA GLN A 69 18.95 20.57 -2.91
C GLN A 69 17.73 21.11 -3.68
N ASP A 70 17.94 21.64 -4.88
CA ASP A 70 16.87 22.13 -5.76
C ASP A 70 15.95 20.98 -6.22
N MET A 71 16.53 19.85 -6.63
CA MET A 71 15.76 18.67 -7.03
C MET A 71 15.08 17.98 -5.85
N ALA A 72 15.69 17.96 -4.67
CA ALA A 72 15.09 17.41 -3.45
C ALA A 72 13.83 18.19 -3.05
N ALA A 73 13.78 19.50 -3.30
CA ALA A 73 12.56 20.29 -3.12
C ALA A 73 11.43 19.85 -4.09
N MET A 74 11.78 19.38 -5.29
CA MET A 74 10.82 18.82 -6.27
C MET A 74 10.40 17.37 -5.96
N MET A 75 11.22 16.60 -5.23
CA MET A 75 10.92 15.20 -4.86
C MET A 75 9.77 15.02 -3.86
N TYR A 76 9.18 16.10 -3.36
CA TYR A 76 7.92 16.07 -2.59
C TYR A 76 6.68 15.59 -3.38
N ASN A 77 6.85 15.14 -4.63
CA ASN A 77 5.79 14.56 -5.46
C ASN A 77 6.17 13.15 -5.97
N PRO A 78 5.96 12.08 -5.17
CA PRO A 78 6.40 10.74 -5.52
C PRO A 78 5.55 10.11 -6.66
N ASN A 79 6.22 9.37 -7.56
CA ASN A 79 5.61 8.55 -8.61
C ASN A 79 6.14 7.10 -8.52
N ASN A 80 5.27 6.11 -8.71
CA ASN A 80 5.40 4.72 -8.23
C ASN A 80 5.48 3.68 -9.39
N VAL A 81 6.40 3.87 -10.34
CA VAL A 81 6.53 3.05 -11.57
C VAL A 81 7.87 2.29 -11.57
N ALA A 82 7.90 1.00 -11.23
CA ALA A 82 8.79 -0.03 -11.83
C ALA A 82 8.73 -1.40 -11.09
N THR A 83 8.47 -2.47 -11.85
CA THR A 83 8.14 -3.82 -11.37
C THR A 83 9.35 -4.76 -11.16
N GLU A 84 10.55 -4.43 -11.67
CA GLU A 84 11.77 -5.26 -11.46
C GLU A 84 12.43 -5.07 -10.07
N ALA A 85 11.87 -4.17 -9.25
CA ALA A 85 12.43 -3.76 -7.96
C ALA A 85 11.79 -4.46 -6.74
N SER A 86 10.82 -5.35 -6.91
CA SER A 86 9.94 -5.75 -5.79
C SER A 86 9.39 -7.19 -5.86
N PRO A 87 10.24 -8.24 -5.72
CA PRO A 87 9.80 -9.64 -5.68
C PRO A 87 8.80 -9.93 -4.55
N TYR A 88 8.85 -9.14 -3.47
CA TYR A 88 7.90 -9.24 -2.36
C TYR A 88 6.52 -8.68 -2.74
N THR A 89 6.46 -7.55 -3.43
CA THR A 89 5.16 -6.93 -3.78
C THR A 89 4.44 -7.71 -4.87
N THR A 90 5.15 -8.45 -5.73
CA THR A 90 4.52 -9.39 -6.68
C THR A 90 3.73 -10.49 -5.95
N GLY A 91 4.25 -11.00 -4.82
CA GLY A 91 3.55 -11.99 -3.99
C GLY A 91 2.29 -11.41 -3.35
N VAL A 92 2.37 -10.16 -2.87
CA VAL A 92 1.23 -9.42 -2.30
C VAL A 92 0.18 -9.11 -3.37
N GLU A 93 0.59 -8.73 -4.58
CA GLU A 93 -0.32 -8.44 -5.68
C GLU A 93 -1.15 -9.66 -6.08
N ARG A 94 -0.52 -10.84 -6.16
CA ARG A 94 -1.25 -12.10 -6.38
C ARG A 94 -2.28 -12.36 -5.28
N GLN A 95 -1.91 -12.12 -4.02
CA GLN A 95 -2.84 -12.31 -2.89
C GLN A 95 -4.02 -11.32 -2.96
N VAL A 96 -3.76 -10.06 -3.31
CA VAL A 96 -4.82 -9.07 -3.53
C VAL A 96 -5.73 -9.47 -4.69
N GLY A 97 -5.17 -10.01 -5.78
CA GLY A 97 -5.93 -10.56 -6.91
C GLY A 97 -6.88 -11.68 -6.46
N GLU A 98 -6.37 -12.65 -5.68
CA GLU A 98 -7.19 -13.73 -5.10
C GLU A 98 -8.29 -13.20 -4.18
N ASP A 99 -7.98 -12.24 -3.32
CA ASP A 99 -8.94 -11.66 -2.39
C ASP A 99 -10.05 -10.88 -3.13
N LEU A 100 -9.71 -10.19 -4.23
CA LEU A 100 -10.69 -9.54 -5.11
C LEU A 100 -11.57 -10.57 -5.83
N CYS A 101 -10.98 -11.64 -6.37
CA CYS A 101 -11.74 -12.73 -6.99
C CYS A 101 -12.73 -13.35 -6.00
N ARG A 102 -12.30 -13.62 -4.76
CA ARG A 102 -13.17 -14.14 -3.69
C ARG A 102 -14.28 -13.16 -3.31
N MET A 103 -13.96 -11.87 -3.18
CA MET A 103 -14.94 -10.84 -2.85
C MET A 103 -16.06 -10.74 -3.91
N LEU A 104 -15.71 -10.93 -5.18
CA LEU A 104 -16.67 -10.95 -6.30
C LEU A 104 -17.39 -12.30 -6.48
N GLY A 105 -17.05 -13.30 -5.67
CA GLY A 105 -17.66 -14.63 -5.72
C GLY A 105 -17.07 -15.57 -6.77
N TYR A 106 -15.93 -15.23 -7.38
CA TYR A 106 -15.23 -16.12 -8.29
C TYR A 106 -14.49 -17.23 -7.53
N GLY A 107 -14.68 -18.50 -7.95
CA GLY A 107 -13.85 -19.64 -7.55
C GLY A 107 -14.01 -20.20 -6.13
N TYR A 108 -14.98 -19.75 -5.33
CA TYR A 108 -15.19 -20.31 -3.98
C TYR A 108 -16.67 -20.62 -3.71
N GLY A 109 -17.12 -21.83 -4.06
CA GLY A 109 -18.25 -22.50 -3.42
C GLY A 109 -19.64 -21.86 -3.51
N VAL A 110 -19.89 -20.93 -4.44
CA VAL A 110 -21.25 -20.41 -4.70
C VAL A 110 -21.73 -20.88 -6.08
N GLY A 111 -22.05 -22.18 -6.15
CA GLY A 111 -22.86 -22.76 -7.23
C GLY A 111 -22.10 -23.54 -8.30
N GLY A 112 -21.82 -24.81 -8.02
CA GLY A 112 -21.52 -25.83 -9.03
C GLY A 112 -20.15 -26.49 -8.83
N GLU A 113 -20.16 -27.80 -8.52
CA GLU A 113 -18.97 -28.68 -8.43
C GLU A 113 -18.30 -28.94 -9.80
N ASP A 114 -18.30 -27.98 -10.74
CA ASP A 114 -17.98 -28.26 -12.15
C ASP A 114 -17.38 -27.06 -12.91
N SER A 115 -16.38 -26.38 -12.33
CA SER A 115 -15.54 -25.46 -13.10
C SER A 115 -14.06 -25.61 -12.72
N ASP A 116 -13.27 -26.23 -13.61
CA ASP A 116 -11.80 -26.31 -13.61
C ASP A 116 -11.10 -24.93 -13.80
N VAL A 117 -11.80 -23.82 -13.56
CA VAL A 117 -11.33 -22.47 -13.87
C VAL A 117 -10.92 -21.77 -12.58
N GLU A 118 -9.61 -21.67 -12.37
CA GLU A 118 -9.03 -20.87 -11.28
C GLU A 118 -9.13 -19.38 -11.65
N PRO A 119 -9.80 -18.55 -10.84
CA PRO A 119 -9.87 -17.11 -11.11
C PRO A 119 -8.54 -16.44 -10.85
N TRP A 120 -8.20 -15.44 -11.67
CA TRP A 120 -6.98 -14.66 -11.53
C TRP A 120 -7.26 -13.19 -11.80
N GLY A 121 -6.50 -12.31 -11.13
CA GLY A 121 -6.54 -10.88 -11.32
C GLY A 121 -5.24 -10.23 -10.87
N HIS A 122 -4.98 -9.03 -11.38
CA HIS A 122 -3.85 -8.19 -11.00
C HIS A 122 -4.28 -6.73 -10.88
N ILE A 123 -3.41 -5.87 -10.35
CA ILE A 123 -3.70 -4.45 -10.19
C ILE A 123 -3.28 -3.72 -11.47
N THR A 124 -4.17 -2.92 -12.04
CA THR A 124 -3.88 -2.04 -13.17
C THR A 124 -3.56 -0.63 -12.69
N CYS A 125 -2.98 0.20 -13.56
CA CYS A 125 -2.66 1.59 -13.21
C CYS A 125 -3.91 2.45 -12.94
N ASP A 126 -5.04 2.12 -13.58
CA ASP A 126 -6.34 2.74 -13.35
C ASP A 126 -7.49 1.84 -13.87
N GLY A 127 -8.74 2.30 -13.67
CA GLY A 127 -9.93 1.59 -14.14
C GLY A 127 -10.17 1.64 -15.65
N SER A 128 -9.56 2.58 -16.37
CA SER A 128 -9.65 2.63 -17.84
C SER A 128 -8.82 1.51 -18.46
N VAL A 129 -7.59 1.30 -17.96
CA VAL A 129 -6.74 0.19 -18.38
C VAL A 129 -7.36 -1.16 -18.00
N ALA A 130 -7.94 -1.28 -16.80
CA ALA A 130 -8.69 -2.49 -16.42
C ALA A 130 -9.84 -2.80 -17.40
N ASN A 131 -10.60 -1.78 -17.81
CA ASN A 131 -11.67 -1.95 -18.80
C ASN A 131 -11.12 -2.30 -20.19
N LEU A 132 -9.98 -1.72 -20.59
CA LEU A 132 -9.34 -2.01 -21.87
C LEU A 132 -8.77 -3.44 -21.91
N GLU A 133 -8.25 -3.96 -20.80
CA GLU A 133 -7.72 -5.32 -20.70
C GLU A 133 -8.83 -6.38 -20.62
N ALA A 134 -10.05 -6.00 -20.23
CA ALA A 134 -11.20 -6.89 -20.12
C ALA A 134 -11.97 -7.13 -21.44
N ILE A 135 -11.70 -6.31 -22.47
CA ILE A 135 -12.35 -6.38 -23.80
C ILE A 135 -11.46 -7.11 -24.80
#